data_AF-A0A9W4TAS3-F1
#
_entry.id   AF-A0A9W4TAS3-F1
#
_cell.length_a   1.000
_cell.length_b   1.000
_cell.length_c   1.000
_cell.angle_alpha   90.00
_cell.angle_beta   90.00
_cell.angle_gamma   90.00
#
_symmetry.space_group_name_H-M   'P 1'
#
loop_
_entity.id
_entity.type
_entity.pdbx_description
1 polymer ?
#
loop_
_entity_poly.entity_id
_entity_poly.type
_entity_poly.pdbx_seq_one_letter_code
_entity_poly.pdbx_strand_id
1 'polypeptide(L)'
;LIRHKGSGGKDAASARHISLVEPKWYLPILPMILVNGSEGIGTGWRSYIPNYNPQEIVDNLKRLINNEETVKMHPWYRGFQNYGKIGVNDDLIRTTELPIRVWTQNYKEQLEKCISGTDKMPWIL
;
A
#
# COMPACT_ATOMS: atom_id res chain seq x y z
N LEU A 1 -6.93 -9.25 20.91
CA LEU A 1 -7.64 -8.09 20.34
C LEU A 1 -6.96 -7.67 19.04
N ILE A 2 -7.38 -8.21 17.90
CA ILE A 2 -6.91 -7.77 16.57
C ILE A 2 -8.03 -6.90 16.00
N ARG A 3 -7.75 -5.60 15.79
CA ARG A 3 -8.73 -4.67 15.22
C ARG A 3 -9.01 -5.05 13.77
N HIS A 4 -10.24 -5.49 13.49
CA HIS A 4 -10.76 -5.66 12.14
C HIS A 4 -10.63 -4.34 11.36
N LYS A 5 -9.83 -4.31 10.29
CA LYS A 5 -9.95 -3.27 9.25
C LYS A 5 -11.01 -3.76 8.26
N GLY A 6 -12.19 -3.16 8.33
CA GLY A 6 -13.33 -3.45 7.47
C GLY A 6 -13.09 -3.13 5.99
N SER A 7 -13.97 -3.68 5.15
CA SER A 7 -14.01 -3.54 3.69
C SER A 7 -13.86 -2.08 3.23
N GLY A 8 -12.95 -1.85 2.29
CA GLY A 8 -12.57 -0.52 1.80
C GLY A 8 -13.72 0.33 1.27
N GLY A 9 -14.30 1.16 2.16
CA GLY A 9 -14.93 2.43 1.84
C GLY A 9 -16.12 2.42 0.87
N LYS A 10 -16.97 1.39 0.89
CA LYS A 10 -18.10 1.28 -0.06
C LYS A 10 -19.39 2.04 0.33
N ASP A 11 -19.37 2.84 1.40
CA ASP A 11 -20.56 3.55 1.89
C ASP A 11 -20.32 5.08 1.87
N ALA A 12 -20.63 5.73 0.75
CA ALA A 12 -20.64 7.19 0.65
C ALA A 12 -21.99 7.68 0.11
N ALA A 13 -22.69 8.48 0.93
CA ALA A 13 -23.99 9.06 0.59
C ALA A 13 -23.87 10.23 -0.40
N SER A 14 -24.88 10.38 -1.27
CA SER A 14 -24.94 11.37 -2.35
C SER A 14 -25.18 12.80 -1.85
N ALA A 15 -24.29 13.72 -2.21
CA ALA A 15 -24.43 15.16 -1.93
C ALA A 15 -25.05 15.90 -3.11
N ARG A 16 -26.05 16.75 -2.84
CA ARG A 16 -26.80 17.54 -3.84
C ARG A 16 -26.06 18.83 -4.25
N HIS A 17 -26.36 19.26 -5.47
CA HIS A 17 -25.73 20.32 -6.26
C HIS A 17 -25.79 21.73 -5.64
N ILE A 18 -24.64 22.42 -5.66
CA ILE A 18 -24.25 23.61 -6.49
C ILE A 18 -22.87 23.99 -5.93
N SER A 19 -21.78 23.98 -6.71
CA SER A 19 -20.47 24.19 -6.06
C SER A 19 -19.31 24.44 -7.03
N LEU A 20 -18.41 25.33 -6.58
CA LEU A 20 -17.04 25.51 -7.08
C LEU A 20 -16.44 24.16 -7.50
N VAL A 21 -16.00 24.04 -8.76
CA VAL A 21 -15.31 22.83 -9.24
C VAL A 21 -13.89 22.82 -8.67
N GLU A 22 -13.36 21.63 -8.35
CA GLU A 22 -11.98 21.48 -7.91
C GLU A 22 -10.97 22.07 -8.92
N PRO A 23 -9.83 22.59 -8.43
CA PRO A 23 -8.75 23.00 -9.33
C PRO A 23 -8.21 21.78 -10.09
N LYS A 24 -7.60 22.04 -11.25
CA LYS A 24 -6.97 20.99 -12.07
C LYS A 24 -5.93 20.17 -11.29
N TRP A 25 -5.22 20.81 -10.36
CA TRP A 25 -4.30 20.16 -9.43
C TRP A 25 -4.10 21.02 -8.19
N TYR A 26 -3.81 20.37 -7.07
CA TYR A 26 -3.31 21.00 -5.86
C TYR A 26 -1.77 20.98 -5.86
N LEU A 27 -1.16 21.97 -5.21
CA LEU A 27 0.29 22.05 -5.00
C LEU A 27 0.60 21.89 -3.51
N PRO A 28 0.61 20.66 -2.99
CA PRO A 28 1.00 20.41 -1.60
C PRO A 28 2.48 20.74 -1.39
N ILE A 29 2.83 21.12 -0.15
CA ILE A 29 4.23 21.37 0.26
C ILE A 29 5.11 20.12 0.20
N LEU A 30 4.50 18.94 0.16
CA LEU A 30 5.16 17.66 -0.02
C LEU A 30 4.56 16.94 -1.24
N PRO A 31 5.36 16.21 -2.03
CA PRO A 31 4.86 15.43 -3.16
C PRO A 31 4.02 14.25 -2.67
N MET A 32 2.72 14.49 -2.48
CA MET A 32 1.78 13.52 -1.89
C MET A 32 1.64 12.23 -2.69
N ILE A 33 1.92 12.27 -4.00
CA ILE A 33 1.94 11.09 -4.86
C ILE A 33 3.02 10.07 -4.43
N LEU A 34 4.12 10.52 -3.82
CA LEU A 34 5.15 9.64 -3.25
C LEU A 34 4.78 9.16 -1.85
N VAL A 35 4.06 9.98 -1.08
CA VAL A 35 3.61 9.60 0.27
C VAL A 35 2.57 8.47 0.22
N ASN A 36 1.56 8.63 -0.63
CA ASN A 36 0.43 7.71 -0.68
C ASN A 36 0.55 6.67 -1.80
N GLY A 37 1.52 6.82 -2.70
CA GLY A 37 1.59 6.05 -3.92
C GLY A 37 0.45 6.37 -4.89
N SER A 38 0.40 5.60 -5.97
CA SER A 38 -0.64 5.67 -7.00
C SER A 38 -0.72 4.34 -7.72
N GLU A 39 -1.93 3.93 -8.09
CA GLU A 39 -2.15 2.80 -8.99
C GLU A 39 -3.31 3.13 -9.92
N GLY A 40 -3.08 2.96 -11.22
CA GLY A 40 -4.09 3.26 -12.23
C GLY A 40 -3.85 2.47 -13.50
N ILE A 41 -4.95 2.05 -14.14
CA ILE A 41 -4.95 1.40 -15.45
C ILE A 41 -5.79 2.29 -16.38
N GLY A 42 -5.19 2.65 -17.51
CA GLY A 42 -5.88 3.31 -18.62
C GLY A 42 -5.77 2.48 -19.90
N THR A 43 -6.43 2.92 -20.95
CA THR A 43 -6.34 2.25 -22.25
C THR A 43 -4.92 2.39 -22.80
N GLY A 44 -4.19 1.26 -22.86
CA GLY A 44 -2.80 1.20 -23.33
C GLY A 44 -1.73 1.58 -22.30
N TRP A 45 -2.11 1.95 -21.06
CA TRP A 45 -1.17 2.41 -20.05
C TRP A 45 -1.48 1.82 -18.67
N ARG A 46 -0.42 1.55 -17.91
CA ARG A 46 -0.49 1.22 -16.49
C ARG A 46 0.47 2.10 -15.73
N SER A 47 0.02 2.67 -14.61
CA SER A 47 0.84 3.45 -13.69
C SER A 47 0.86 2.79 -12.31
N TYR A 48 2.05 2.69 -11.73
CA TYR A 48 2.25 2.20 -10.39
C TYR A 48 3.37 2.98 -9.70
N ILE A 49 3.04 3.59 -8.56
CA ILE A 49 3.96 4.32 -7.70
C ILE A 49 3.77 3.76 -6.28
N PRO A 50 4.82 3.21 -5.65
CA PRO A 50 4.74 2.73 -4.27
C PRO A 50 4.71 3.90 -3.27
N ASN A 51 4.34 3.60 -2.03
CA ASN A 51 4.43 4.55 -0.93
C ASN A 51 5.88 4.69 -0.46
N TYR A 52 6.28 5.90 -0.08
CA TYR A 52 7.59 6.22 0.47
C TYR A 52 7.46 6.89 1.84
N ASN A 53 8.56 6.87 2.62
CA ASN A 53 8.61 7.48 3.93
C ASN A 53 8.55 9.02 3.81
N PRO A 54 7.57 9.71 4.42
CA PRO A 54 7.50 11.16 4.41
C PRO A 54 8.78 11.86 4.89
N GLN A 55 9.52 11.25 5.82
CA GLN A 55 10.77 11.82 6.32
C GLN A 55 11.86 11.81 5.24
N GLU A 56 12.00 10.71 4.48
CA GLU A 56 12.98 10.63 3.39
C GLU A 56 12.65 11.60 2.25
N ILE A 57 11.35 11.80 1.98
CA ILE A 57 10.88 12.79 1.01
C ILE A 57 11.28 14.21 1.44
N VAL A 58 11.06 14.56 2.72
CA VAL A 58 11.45 15.86 3.28
C VAL A 58 12.95 16.08 3.20
N ASP A 59 13.75 15.05 3.53
CA ASP A 59 15.20 15.16 3.51
C ASP A 59 15.72 15.38 2.08
N ASN A 60 15.17 14.67 1.10
CA ASN A 60 15.50 14.91 -0.31
C ASN A 60 15.02 16.27 -0.82
N LEU A 61 13.88 16.76 -0.35
CA LEU A 61 13.41 18.11 -0.71
C LEU A 61 14.37 19.19 -0.19
N LYS A 62 14.88 19.03 1.04
CA LYS A 62 15.91 19.93 1.60
C LYS A 62 17.20 19.87 0.80
N ARG A 63 17.65 18.68 0.39
CA ARG A 63 18.83 18.52 -0.49
C ARG A 63 18.64 19.27 -1.80
N LEU A 64 17.50 19.10 -2.46
CA LEU A 64 17.19 19.83 -3.71
C LEU A 64 17.21 21.34 -3.52
N ILE A 65 16.65 21.86 -2.41
CA ILE A 65 16.69 23.29 -2.08
C ILE A 65 18.13 23.79 -1.90
N ASN A 66 19.02 22.95 -1.36
CA ASN A 66 20.43 23.24 -1.16
C ASN A 66 21.33 22.95 -2.39
N ASN A 67 20.76 22.53 -3.53
CA ASN A 67 21.49 22.04 -4.70
C ASN A 67 22.41 20.83 -4.42
N GLU A 68 22.02 19.98 -3.47
CA GLU A 68 22.68 18.71 -3.17
C GLU A 68 22.04 17.55 -3.94
N GLU A 69 22.79 16.47 -4.15
CA GLU A 69 22.28 15.26 -4.80
C GLU A 69 21.27 14.52 -3.91
N THR A 70 20.15 14.10 -4.48
CA THR A 70 19.12 13.32 -3.76
C THR A 70 19.59 11.91 -3.44
N VAL A 71 19.18 11.38 -2.28
CA VAL A 71 19.41 9.99 -1.90
C VAL A 71 18.27 9.11 -2.42
N LYS A 72 18.60 7.93 -2.94
CA LYS A 72 17.61 6.95 -3.40
C LYS A 72 16.69 6.53 -2.25
N MET A 73 15.38 6.69 -2.43
CA MET A 73 14.36 6.26 -1.47
C MET A 73 13.92 4.82 -1.73
N HIS A 74 13.50 4.14 -0.67
CA HIS A 74 12.95 2.80 -0.75
C HIS A 74 11.45 2.79 -0.40
N PRO A 75 10.66 1.89 -1.02
CA PRO A 75 9.25 1.73 -0.65
C PRO A 75 9.08 1.52 0.85
N TRP A 76 8.14 2.24 1.45
CA TRP A 76 7.88 2.23 2.88
C TRP A 76 6.38 2.33 3.14
N TYR A 77 5.92 1.50 4.06
CA TYR A 77 4.51 1.44 4.45
C TYR A 77 4.41 1.58 5.96
N ARG A 78 3.67 2.60 6.42
CA ARG A 78 3.54 2.91 7.83
C ARG A 78 3.04 1.71 8.63
N GLY A 79 3.85 1.24 9.57
CA GLY A 79 3.52 0.12 10.46
C GLY A 79 3.75 -1.27 9.88
N PHE A 80 4.42 -1.40 8.73
CA PHE A 80 4.89 -2.67 8.20
C PHE A 80 6.40 -2.80 8.41
N GLN A 81 6.86 -3.95 8.90
CA GLN A 81 8.27 -4.32 8.82
C GLN A 81 8.47 -5.12 7.53
N ASN A 82 9.57 -4.85 6.81
CA ASN A 82 9.76 -5.17 5.39
C ASN A 82 9.66 -6.65 4.97
N TYR A 83 9.39 -7.57 5.90
CA TYR A 83 9.29 -9.01 5.65
C TYR A 83 8.20 -9.54 6.56
N GLY A 84 7.16 -10.15 6.00
CA GLY A 84 6.14 -10.83 6.80
C GLY A 84 6.81 -11.75 7.81
N LYS A 85 6.63 -11.48 9.10
CA LYS A 85 7.21 -12.34 10.14
C LYS A 85 6.44 -13.64 10.19
N ILE A 86 7.08 -14.71 9.73
CA ILE A 86 6.62 -16.08 9.87
C ILE A 86 7.48 -16.70 10.98
N GLY A 87 6.85 -16.97 12.13
CA GLY A 87 7.46 -17.80 13.16
C GLY A 87 7.09 -19.26 12.90
N VAL A 88 8.08 -20.13 12.76
CA VAL A 88 7.88 -21.58 12.68
C VAL A 88 8.26 -22.17 14.04
N ASN A 89 7.37 -22.96 14.63
CA ASN A 89 7.66 -23.73 15.84
C ASN A 89 7.09 -25.15 15.67
N ASP A 90 7.99 -26.14 15.55
CA ASP A 90 7.81 -27.60 15.34
C ASP A 90 6.64 -28.05 14.42
N ASP A 91 5.38 -27.73 14.72
CA ASP A 91 4.18 -28.06 13.92
C ASP A 91 3.26 -26.86 13.59
N LEU A 92 3.61 -25.64 14.03
CA LEU A 92 2.78 -24.44 13.91
C LEU A 92 3.50 -23.32 13.13
N ILE A 93 2.90 -22.91 12.01
CA ILE A 93 3.29 -21.70 11.29
C ILE A 93 2.44 -20.53 11.79
N ARG A 94 3.07 -19.55 12.42
CA ARG A 94 2.40 -18.31 12.88
C ARG A 94 2.81 -17.14 12.00
N THR A 95 1.89 -16.69 11.14
CA THR A 95 2.04 -15.46 10.34
C THR A 95 1.56 -14.27 11.15
N THR A 96 2.45 -13.36 11.54
CA THR A 96 2.08 -12.14 12.28
C THR A 96 1.89 -10.92 11.38
N GLU A 97 2.41 -10.95 10.16
CA GLU A 97 2.33 -9.87 9.18
C GLU A 97 2.12 -10.45 7.76
N LEU A 98 1.17 -9.89 7.01
CA LEU A 98 0.94 -10.24 5.61
C LEU A 98 1.75 -9.33 4.68
N PRO A 99 2.09 -9.78 3.46
CA PRO A 99 2.68 -8.90 2.47
C PRO A 99 1.80 -7.66 2.24
N ILE A 100 2.46 -6.55 1.96
CA ILE A 100 1.79 -5.28 1.69
C ILE A 100 0.77 -5.45 0.57
N ARG A 101 -0.45 -4.90 0.77
CA ARG A 101 -1.62 -5.02 -0.13
C ARG A 101 -2.29 -6.39 -0.18
N VAL A 102 -1.87 -7.37 0.63
CA VAL A 102 -2.60 -8.62 0.82
C VAL A 102 -3.60 -8.48 1.96
N TRP A 103 -4.88 -8.65 1.64
CA TRP A 103 -5.95 -8.67 2.65
C TRP A 103 -5.96 -9.99 3.41
N THR A 104 -6.25 -9.94 4.71
CA THR A 104 -6.37 -11.14 5.55
C THR A 104 -7.38 -12.13 5.02
N GLN A 105 -8.48 -11.65 4.44
CA GLN A 105 -9.50 -12.49 3.83
C GLN A 105 -8.95 -13.27 2.62
N ASN A 106 -8.30 -12.58 1.68
CA ASN A 106 -7.69 -13.20 0.50
C ASN A 106 -6.62 -14.24 0.89
N TYR A 107 -5.82 -13.93 1.91
CA TYR A 107 -4.81 -14.87 2.42
C TYR A 107 -5.45 -16.11 3.07
N LYS A 108 -6.52 -15.94 3.86
CA LYS A 108 -7.26 -17.05 4.47
C LYS A 108 -7.86 -17.98 3.42
N GLU A 109 -8.51 -17.41 2.40
CA GLU A 109 -9.11 -18.16 1.30
C GLU A 109 -8.07 -18.95 0.49
N GLN A 110 -6.84 -18.41 0.35
CA GLN A 110 -5.74 -19.13 -0.29
C GLN A 110 -5.21 -20.28 0.58
N LEU A 111 -5.07 -20.07 1.89
CA LEU A 111 -4.66 -21.13 2.82
C LEU A 111 -5.68 -22.28 2.84
N GLU A 112 -6.98 -21.96 2.85
CA GLU A 112 -8.07 -22.95 2.77
C GLU A 112 -7.98 -23.76 1.46
N LYS A 113 -7.70 -23.10 0.33
CA LYS A 113 -7.48 -23.77 -0.96
C LYS A 113 -6.25 -24.69 -0.94
N CYS A 114 -5.14 -24.27 -0.34
CA CYS A 114 -3.93 -25.07 -0.20
C CYS A 114 -4.17 -26.32 0.66
N ILE A 115 -4.93 -26.20 1.75
CA ILE A 115 -5.29 -27.33 2.62
C ILE A 115 -6.26 -28.29 1.90
N SER A 116 -7.15 -27.76 1.07
CA SER A 116 -8.12 -28.58 0.29
C SER A 116 -7.51 -29.33 -0.90
N GLY A 117 -6.21 -29.17 -1.20
CA GLY A 117 -5.49 -29.97 -2.18
C GLY A 117 -5.78 -29.64 -3.65
N THR A 118 -6.15 -28.41 -3.99
CA THR A 118 -6.36 -28.03 -5.40
C THR A 118 -5.06 -27.55 -6.07
N ASP A 119 -4.63 -28.27 -7.11
CA ASP A 119 -3.33 -28.22 -7.84
C ASP A 119 -2.91 -26.89 -8.51
N LYS A 120 -3.56 -25.77 -8.22
CA LYS A 120 -3.20 -24.46 -8.80
C LYS A 120 -2.89 -23.46 -7.71
N MET A 121 -1.65 -23.52 -7.22
CA MET A 121 -1.08 -22.47 -6.37
C MET A 121 -1.05 -21.13 -7.16
N PRO A 122 -1.75 -20.08 -6.71
CA PRO A 122 -1.58 -18.74 -7.24
C PRO A 122 -0.26 -18.16 -6.71
N TRP A 123 0.61 -17.74 -7.62
CA TRP A 123 1.96 -17.21 -7.37
C TRP A 123 1.92 -15.81 -6.77
N ILE A 124 1.64 -15.73 -5.47
CA ILE A 124 1.86 -14.52 -4.66
C ILE A 124 2.70 -14.88 -3.42
N LEU A 125 3.86 -15.50 -3.69
CA LEU A 125 5.05 -15.41 -2.84
C LEU A 125 6.16 -14.78 -3.69
#